data_AF-V9F350-F1
#
_entry.id   AF-V9F350-F1
#
_cell.length_a   1.000
_cell.length_b   1.000
_cell.length_c   1.000
_cell.angle_alpha   90.00
_cell.angle_beta   90.00
_cell.angle_gamma   90.00
#
_symmetry.space_group_name_H-M   'P 1'
#
loop_
_entity.id
_entity.type
_entity.pdbx_description
1 polymer ?
#
loop_
_entity_poly.entity_id
_entity_poly.type
_entity_poly.pdbx_seq_one_letter_code
_entity_poly.pdbx_strand_id
1 'polypeptide(L)'
;MAEQEEAAPEIVSEFPAPPKFFTLYADGVESGPAPPEPMEPTYHMFGSPYSTQDVVPDLLPQPGKKLYAPQGEDGDGAPVDYKAEMKKINRSLLANFVELVDVLIKKPAVFNEKLDDMELLFLNMHNLINAFRPHQARETVIQMLKTQVQERRDAARDIRRTIDESRQAVERVHGELHESTDDAAAADGASPVGADDDVKMENADGSGATGNAGDLASATAVASAVTLTPAQQEQAEKAREARQMQEQFFAALEAAMN
;
A
#
# COMPACT_ATOMS: atom_id res chain seq x y z
N MET A 1 -2.61 -36.07 62.23
CA MET A 1 -3.25 -35.46 61.06
C MET A 1 -2.15 -35.17 60.07
N ALA A 2 -1.97 -36.06 59.10
CA ALA A 2 -1.08 -35.82 57.96
C ALA A 2 -2.01 -35.33 56.85
N GLU A 3 -1.93 -34.03 56.53
CA GLU A 3 -2.62 -33.47 55.38
C GLU A 3 -1.92 -34.03 54.14
N GLN A 4 -2.65 -34.87 53.41
CA GLN A 4 -2.28 -35.31 52.08
C GLN A 4 -2.46 -34.10 51.15
N GLU A 5 -1.34 -33.52 50.74
CA GLU A 5 -1.32 -32.49 49.71
C GLU A 5 -1.74 -33.15 48.39
N GLU A 6 -2.96 -32.86 47.99
CA GLU A 6 -3.64 -33.41 46.83
C GLU A 6 -2.85 -33.06 45.57
N ALA A 7 -2.24 -34.07 44.94
CA ALA A 7 -1.46 -33.91 43.73
C ALA A 7 -2.37 -33.41 42.58
N ALA A 8 -2.33 -32.10 42.34
CA ALA A 8 -3.00 -31.47 41.22
C ALA A 8 -2.54 -32.14 39.91
N PRO A 9 -3.45 -32.37 38.95
CA PRO A 9 -3.12 -33.04 37.71
C PRO A 9 -2.01 -32.26 36.99
N GLU A 10 -0.89 -32.94 36.75
CA GLU A 10 0.26 -32.40 36.02
C GLU A 10 -0.18 -32.21 34.57
N ILE A 11 -0.75 -31.04 34.26
CA ILE A 11 -1.02 -30.62 32.89
C ILE A 11 0.35 -30.39 32.26
N VAL A 12 0.87 -31.44 31.61
CA VAL A 12 2.09 -31.37 30.81
C VAL A 12 1.78 -30.49 29.60
N SER A 13 1.98 -29.18 29.77
CA SER A 13 2.02 -28.23 28.67
C SER A 13 3.19 -28.61 27.76
N GLU A 14 2.92 -28.82 26.47
CA GLU A 14 3.95 -29.01 25.43
C GLU A 14 4.84 -27.78 25.27
N PHE A 15 4.38 -26.62 25.76
CA PHE A 15 5.12 -25.38 25.74
C PHE A 15 5.81 -25.12 27.08
N PRO A 16 7.08 -24.66 27.07
CA PRO A 16 7.76 -24.28 28.29
C PRO A 16 7.00 -23.16 29.00
N ALA A 17 6.96 -23.21 30.34
CA ALA A 17 6.40 -22.14 31.13
C ALA A 17 7.10 -20.81 30.77
N PRO A 18 6.34 -19.69 30.75
CA PRO A 18 6.91 -18.39 30.38
C PRO A 18 8.08 -18.04 31.31
N PRO A 19 9.10 -17.31 30.82
CA PRO A 19 10.21 -16.85 31.64
C PRO A 19 9.74 -16.13 32.91
N LYS A 20 10.35 -16.44 34.05
CA LYS A 20 9.94 -15.93 35.38
C LYS A 20 9.95 -14.41 35.52
N PHE A 21 10.46 -13.66 34.54
CA PHE A 21 10.51 -12.19 34.54
C PHE A 21 9.14 -11.54 34.69
N PHE A 22 8.05 -12.23 34.37
CA PHE A 22 6.69 -11.70 34.55
C PHE A 22 6.39 -11.31 36.00
N THR A 23 7.02 -11.95 36.99
CA THR A 23 6.80 -11.62 38.41
C THR A 23 7.38 -10.26 38.81
N LEU A 24 8.34 -9.73 38.05
CA LEU A 24 8.95 -8.41 38.29
C LEU A 24 7.99 -7.25 37.95
N TYR A 25 6.92 -7.54 37.21
CA TYR A 25 5.89 -6.58 36.81
C TYR A 25 4.62 -6.69 37.66
N ALA A 26 4.66 -7.42 38.80
CA ALA A 26 3.49 -7.64 39.66
C ALA A 26 2.90 -6.32 40.21
N ASP A 27 3.76 -5.36 40.54
CA ASP A 27 3.37 -4.06 41.10
C ASP A 27 3.16 -2.97 40.02
N GLY A 28 3.26 -3.32 38.73
CA GLY A 28 3.04 -2.43 37.59
C GLY A 28 4.19 -2.40 36.57
N VAL A 29 3.97 -1.67 35.47
CA VAL A 29 4.89 -1.58 34.32
C VAL A 29 6.26 -0.98 34.70
N GLU A 30 6.26 -0.05 35.65
CA GLU A 30 7.45 0.68 36.13
C GLU A 30 8.34 -0.14 37.09
N SER A 31 7.82 -1.27 37.62
CA SER A 31 8.54 -2.10 38.59
C SER A 31 9.57 -3.03 37.93
N GLY A 32 9.39 -3.35 36.65
CA GLY A 32 10.31 -4.21 35.93
C GLY A 32 11.52 -3.46 35.37
N PRO A 33 12.67 -4.14 35.18
CA PRO A 33 13.81 -3.54 34.50
C PRO A 33 13.43 -3.16 33.06
N ALA A 34 14.04 -2.08 32.55
CA ALA A 34 13.94 -1.74 31.14
C ALA A 34 14.47 -2.90 30.27
N PRO A 35 13.93 -3.10 29.06
CA PRO A 35 14.45 -4.11 28.15
C PRO A 35 15.96 -3.91 27.95
N PRO A 36 16.75 -5.01 27.91
CA PRO A 36 18.17 -4.91 27.61
C PRO A 36 18.37 -4.22 26.25
N GLU A 37 19.48 -3.49 26.12
CA GLU A 37 19.83 -2.86 24.84
C GLU A 37 19.85 -3.93 23.72
N PRO A 38 19.43 -3.57 22.49
CA PRO A 38 19.46 -4.49 21.37
C PRO A 38 20.84 -5.12 21.26
N MET A 39 20.90 -6.45 21.21
CA MET A 39 22.18 -7.16 21.07
C MET A 39 22.93 -6.67 19.82
N GLU A 40 24.27 -6.77 19.90
CA GLU A 40 25.21 -6.61 18.79
C GLU A 40 24.67 -7.25 17.48
N PRO A 41 25.12 -6.78 16.29
CA PRO A 41 24.41 -6.92 15.02
C PRO A 41 24.10 -8.34 14.55
N THR A 42 24.47 -9.39 15.28
CA THR A 42 24.17 -10.78 14.96
C THR A 42 23.76 -11.56 16.22
N TYR A 43 22.57 -12.16 16.23
CA TYR A 43 22.08 -13.06 17.28
C TYR A 43 21.81 -14.45 16.70
N HIS A 44 21.96 -15.52 17.47
CA HIS A 44 21.63 -16.87 17.00
C HIS A 44 20.23 -17.26 17.45
N MET A 45 19.39 -17.66 16.49
CA MET A 45 18.06 -18.21 16.76
C MET A 45 17.97 -19.58 16.11
N PHE A 46 17.63 -20.60 16.90
CA PHE A 46 17.55 -22.00 16.44
C PHE A 46 18.82 -22.48 15.69
N GLY A 47 19.99 -22.06 16.16
CA GLY A 47 21.28 -22.44 15.56
C GLY A 47 21.65 -21.67 14.28
N SER A 48 20.79 -20.76 13.80
CA SER A 48 21.10 -19.89 12.65
C SER A 48 21.48 -18.49 13.12
N PRO A 49 22.58 -17.89 12.61
CA PRO A 49 22.90 -16.49 12.87
C PRO A 49 21.92 -15.59 12.10
N TYR A 50 21.27 -14.68 12.82
CA TYR A 50 20.39 -13.63 12.32
C TYR A 50 21.01 -12.27 12.57
N SER A 51 20.93 -11.38 11.60
CA SER A 51 21.37 -9.99 11.78
C SER A 51 20.22 -9.14 12.33
N THR A 52 20.51 -8.22 13.25
CA THR A 52 19.55 -7.17 13.65
C THR A 52 19.52 -6.00 12.64
N GLN A 53 20.45 -5.96 11.68
CA GLN A 53 20.41 -5.00 10.59
C GLN A 53 19.50 -5.50 9.47
N ASP A 54 18.58 -4.66 9.01
CA ASP A 54 17.70 -4.90 7.86
C ASP A 54 18.45 -4.72 6.53
N VAL A 55 19.49 -5.54 6.34
CA VAL A 55 20.28 -5.58 5.11
C VAL A 55 20.08 -6.94 4.49
N VAL A 56 19.60 -6.96 3.24
CA VAL A 56 19.43 -8.21 2.51
C VAL A 56 20.81 -8.87 2.38
N PRO A 57 20.99 -10.12 2.89
CA PRO A 57 22.27 -10.79 2.81
C PRO A 57 22.74 -10.90 1.36
N ASP A 58 23.98 -10.47 1.13
CA ASP A 58 24.63 -10.66 -0.17
C ASP A 58 24.96 -12.14 -0.35
N LEU A 59 24.28 -12.78 -1.29
CA LEU A 59 24.45 -14.21 -1.54
C LEU A 59 25.77 -14.51 -2.28
N LEU A 60 26.47 -13.47 -2.74
CA LEU A 60 27.74 -13.56 -3.46
C LEU A 60 28.82 -12.72 -2.76
N PRO A 61 29.22 -13.07 -1.52
CA PRO A 61 30.21 -12.29 -0.77
C PRO A 61 31.63 -12.41 -1.34
N GLN A 62 31.88 -13.40 -2.22
CA GLN A 62 33.19 -13.62 -2.83
C GLN A 62 33.44 -12.64 -3.99
N PRO A 63 34.55 -11.88 -3.97
CA PRO A 63 34.91 -10.99 -5.07
C PRO A 63 35.12 -11.81 -6.36
N GLY A 64 34.54 -11.36 -7.47
CA GLY A 64 34.65 -12.03 -8.78
C GLY A 64 33.52 -13.01 -9.14
N LYS A 65 32.61 -13.33 -8.20
CA LYS A 65 31.41 -14.13 -8.52
C LYS A 65 30.19 -13.30 -8.94
N LYS A 66 30.23 -11.98 -8.73
CA LYS A 66 29.20 -11.05 -9.20
C LYS A 66 29.45 -10.72 -10.67
N LEU A 67 28.47 -11.03 -11.51
CA LEU A 67 28.54 -10.86 -12.97
C LEU A 67 27.98 -9.51 -13.47
N TYR A 68 27.46 -8.71 -12.54
CA TYR A 68 26.94 -7.37 -12.80
C TYR A 68 27.80 -6.33 -12.08
N ALA A 69 27.91 -5.13 -12.66
CA ALA A 69 28.73 -4.06 -12.11
C ALA A 69 28.25 -3.68 -10.69
N PRO A 70 29.16 -3.62 -9.70
CA PRO A 70 28.81 -3.05 -8.41
C PRO A 70 28.49 -1.56 -8.59
N GLN A 71 27.57 -1.03 -7.78
CA GLN A 71 27.33 0.41 -7.72
C GLN A 71 28.67 1.12 -7.47
N GLY A 72 29.14 1.90 -8.45
CA GLY A 72 30.25 2.85 -8.26
C GLY A 72 31.63 2.48 -8.81
N GLU A 73 31.82 1.37 -9.53
CA GLU A 73 33.12 1.09 -10.18
C GLU A 73 33.32 1.81 -11.52
N ASP A 74 32.24 2.06 -12.26
CA ASP A 74 32.24 3.05 -13.33
C ASP A 74 32.07 4.42 -12.68
N GLY A 75 33.11 5.25 -12.67
CA GLY A 75 33.22 6.52 -11.93
C GLY A 75 32.20 7.63 -12.24
N ASP A 76 31.03 7.29 -12.77
CA ASP A 76 29.91 8.17 -13.14
C ASP A 76 28.77 8.18 -12.11
N GLY A 77 28.80 7.32 -11.07
CA GLY A 77 27.73 7.27 -10.06
C GLY A 77 26.35 6.94 -10.65
N ALA A 78 26.32 6.41 -11.87
CA ALA A 78 25.09 6.08 -12.56
C ALA A 78 24.36 4.94 -11.84
N PRO A 79 23.03 5.06 -11.63
CA PRO A 79 22.25 3.99 -11.01
C PRO A 79 22.31 2.73 -11.88
N VAL A 80 22.55 1.58 -11.24
CA VAL A 80 22.58 0.27 -11.92
C VAL A 80 21.26 0.03 -12.65
N ASP A 81 21.32 -0.22 -13.96
CA ASP A 81 20.16 -0.66 -14.72
C ASP A 81 19.89 -2.15 -14.46
N TYR A 82 19.14 -2.41 -13.38
CA TYR A 82 18.71 -3.75 -12.97
C TYR A 82 18.02 -4.53 -14.10
N LYS A 83 17.31 -3.85 -15.00
CA LYS A 83 16.58 -4.49 -16.10
C LYS A 83 17.54 -4.97 -17.19
N ALA A 84 18.55 -4.16 -17.53
CA ALA A 84 19.57 -4.54 -18.50
C ALA A 84 20.39 -5.74 -18.00
N GLU A 85 20.86 -5.67 -16.75
CA GLU A 85 21.65 -6.74 -16.13
C GLU A 85 20.86 -8.04 -15.99
N MET A 86 19.59 -7.97 -15.57
CA MET A 86 18.73 -9.16 -15.49
C MET A 86 18.54 -9.82 -16.86
N LYS A 87 18.35 -9.03 -17.92
CA LYS A 87 18.23 -9.55 -19.29
C LYS A 87 19.53 -10.20 -19.79
N LYS A 88 20.68 -9.62 -19.45
CA LYS A 88 22.00 -10.14 -19.80
C LYS A 88 22.24 -11.50 -19.13
N ILE A 89 21.97 -11.61 -17.83
CA ILE A 89 22.11 -12.87 -17.10
C ILE A 89 21.13 -13.92 -17.64
N ASN A 90 19.87 -13.55 -17.91
CA ASN A 90 18.87 -14.46 -18.49
C ASN A 90 19.32 -15.01 -19.87
N ARG A 91 19.85 -14.15 -20.74
CA ARG A 91 20.40 -14.58 -22.03
C ARG A 91 21.57 -15.55 -21.84
N SER A 92 22.46 -15.27 -20.88
CA SER A 92 23.59 -16.14 -20.54
C SER A 92 23.14 -17.49 -19.98
N LEU A 93 22.08 -17.51 -19.16
CA LEU A 93 21.50 -18.74 -18.62
C LEU A 93 20.90 -19.61 -19.73
N LEU A 94 20.16 -19.02 -20.66
CA LEU A 94 19.60 -19.75 -21.80
C LEU A 94 20.69 -20.32 -22.70
N ALA A 95 21.76 -19.56 -22.96
CA ALA A 95 22.90 -20.05 -23.72
C ALA A 95 23.58 -21.24 -23.01
N ASN A 96 23.82 -21.12 -21.69
CA ASN A 96 24.42 -22.19 -20.90
C ASN A 96 23.53 -23.45 -20.86
N PHE A 97 22.21 -23.29 -20.77
CA PHE A 97 21.28 -24.42 -20.84
C PHE A 97 21.36 -25.16 -22.18
N VAL A 98 21.46 -24.45 -23.31
CA VAL A 98 21.63 -25.08 -24.63
C VAL A 98 22.99 -25.79 -24.72
N GLU A 99 24.05 -25.18 -24.18
CA GLU A 99 25.37 -25.83 -24.11
C GLU A 99 25.36 -27.08 -23.23
N LEU A 100 24.64 -27.06 -22.10
CA LEU A 100 24.48 -28.23 -21.23
C LEU A 100 23.78 -29.37 -21.98
N VAL A 101 22.72 -29.08 -22.74
CA VAL A 101 22.04 -30.09 -23.55
C VAL A 101 23.00 -30.69 -24.60
N ASP A 102 23.82 -29.86 -25.26
CA ASP A 102 24.81 -30.33 -26.22
C ASP A 102 25.92 -31.19 -25.56
N VAL A 103 26.37 -30.79 -24.36
CA VAL A 103 27.32 -31.56 -23.54
C VAL A 103 26.73 -32.90 -23.13
N LEU A 104 25.47 -32.96 -22.71
CA LEU A 104 24.80 -34.21 -22.34
C LEU A 104 24.69 -35.17 -23.53
N ILE A 105 24.53 -34.66 -24.74
CA ILE A 105 24.49 -35.48 -25.97
C ILE A 105 25.90 -35.97 -26.35
N LYS A 106 26.91 -35.11 -26.30
CA LYS A 106 28.27 -35.42 -26.79
C LYS A 106 29.17 -36.10 -25.76
N LYS A 107 29.17 -35.60 -24.52
CA LYS A 107 30.06 -35.99 -23.42
C LYS A 107 29.36 -35.84 -22.06
N PRO A 108 28.50 -36.79 -21.67
CA PRO A 108 27.72 -36.67 -20.43
C PRO A 108 28.58 -36.64 -19.15
N ALA A 109 29.85 -37.04 -19.18
CA ALA A 109 30.71 -37.07 -18.00
C ALA A 109 31.14 -35.68 -17.49
N VAL A 110 31.07 -34.63 -18.33
CA VAL A 110 31.52 -33.26 -17.98
C VAL A 110 30.36 -32.29 -17.73
N PHE A 111 29.16 -32.80 -17.43
CA PHE A 111 27.98 -31.95 -17.24
C PHE A 111 28.06 -31.04 -15.99
N ASN A 112 28.81 -31.45 -14.96
CA ASN A 112 28.88 -30.73 -13.68
C ASN A 112 29.41 -29.30 -13.84
N GLU A 113 30.41 -29.07 -14.70
CA GLU A 113 30.96 -27.71 -14.92
C GLU A 113 29.89 -26.74 -15.44
N LYS A 114 29.02 -27.20 -16.35
CA LYS A 114 27.91 -26.39 -16.86
C LYS A 114 26.79 -26.22 -15.83
N LEU A 115 26.60 -27.20 -14.96
CA LEU A 115 25.65 -27.09 -13.86
C LEU A 115 26.10 -26.03 -12.84
N ASP A 116 27.39 -26.05 -12.47
CA ASP A 116 27.99 -25.05 -11.56
C ASP A 116 27.88 -23.63 -12.14
N ASP A 117 28.13 -23.47 -13.44
CA ASP A 117 27.94 -22.19 -14.13
C ASP A 117 26.48 -21.71 -14.07
N MET A 118 25.50 -22.61 -14.26
CA MET A 118 24.08 -22.26 -14.14
C MET A 118 23.69 -21.90 -12.71
N GLU A 119 24.19 -22.62 -11.71
CA GLU A 119 23.98 -22.31 -10.30
C GLU A 119 24.50 -20.90 -9.98
N LEU A 120 25.69 -20.57 -10.48
CA LEU A 120 26.27 -19.23 -10.34
C LEU A 120 25.37 -18.16 -11.00
N LEU A 121 24.83 -18.41 -12.18
CA LEU A 121 23.91 -17.50 -12.87
C LEU A 121 22.60 -17.30 -12.08
N PHE A 122 22.03 -18.36 -11.50
CA PHE A 122 20.86 -18.26 -10.64
C PHE A 122 21.13 -17.47 -9.36
N LEU A 123 22.29 -17.69 -8.73
CA LEU A 123 22.69 -16.95 -7.55
C LEU A 123 22.85 -15.45 -7.84
N ASN A 124 23.41 -15.12 -9.01
CA ASN A 124 23.52 -13.74 -9.49
C ASN A 124 22.15 -13.09 -9.74
N MET A 125 21.20 -13.81 -10.36
CA MET A 125 19.84 -13.29 -10.52
C MET A 125 19.15 -13.08 -9.18
N HIS A 126 19.30 -14.00 -8.23
CA HIS A 126 18.73 -13.87 -6.90
C HIS A 126 19.27 -12.64 -6.19
N ASN A 127 20.58 -12.41 -6.26
CA ASN A 127 21.20 -11.24 -5.67
C ASN A 127 20.72 -9.93 -6.31
N LEU A 128 20.52 -9.92 -7.64
CA LEU A 128 20.01 -8.77 -8.37
C LEU A 128 18.54 -8.45 -7.99
N ILE A 129 17.72 -9.48 -7.80
CA ILE A 129 16.33 -9.34 -7.30
C ILE A 129 16.34 -8.77 -5.89
N ASN A 130 17.20 -9.30 -5.02
CA ASN A 130 17.37 -8.85 -3.65
C ASN A 130 17.77 -7.38 -3.57
N ALA A 131 18.73 -6.96 -4.39
CA ALA A 131 19.13 -5.56 -4.51
C ALA A 131 18.02 -4.64 -5.05
N PHE A 132 17.05 -5.17 -5.80
CA PHE A 132 15.90 -4.41 -6.31
C PHE A 132 14.74 -4.29 -5.31
N ARG A 133 14.69 -5.12 -4.25
CA ARG A 133 13.59 -5.12 -3.25
C ARG A 133 13.35 -3.75 -2.61
N PRO A 134 14.37 -2.97 -2.18
CA PRO A 134 14.13 -1.67 -1.57
C PRO A 134 13.45 -0.67 -2.53
N HIS A 135 13.80 -0.74 -3.83
CA HIS A 135 13.15 0.08 -4.85
C HIS A 135 11.68 -0.34 -5.02
N GLN A 136 11.41 -1.65 -5.09
CA GLN A 136 10.04 -2.18 -5.18
C GLN A 136 9.18 -1.78 -3.98
N ALA A 137 9.74 -1.81 -2.77
CA ALA A 137 9.03 -1.41 -1.55
C ALA A 137 8.62 0.08 -1.62
N ARG A 138 9.54 0.95 -2.04
CA ARG A 138 9.26 2.39 -2.21
C ARG A 138 8.15 2.64 -3.24
N GLU A 139 8.21 2.00 -4.41
CA GLU A 139 7.17 2.14 -5.43
C GLU A 139 5.81 1.62 -4.94
N THR A 140 5.79 0.52 -4.20
CA THR A 140 4.57 -0.01 -3.56
C THR A 140 3.96 1.00 -2.60
N VAL A 141 4.78 1.62 -1.75
CA VAL A 141 4.33 2.65 -0.80
C VAL A 141 3.78 3.87 -1.53
N ILE A 142 4.49 4.35 -2.57
CA ILE A 142 4.03 5.47 -3.41
C ILE A 142 2.68 5.15 -4.04
N GLN A 143 2.50 3.94 -4.56
CA GLN A 143 1.24 3.51 -5.16
C GLN A 143 0.11 3.48 -4.12
N MET A 144 0.38 2.98 -2.93
CA MET A 144 -0.58 2.99 -1.82
C MET A 144 -1.00 4.42 -1.45
N LEU A 145 -0.05 5.35 -1.32
CA LEU A 145 -0.31 6.76 -1.04
C LEU A 145 -1.14 7.42 -2.15
N LYS A 146 -0.84 7.14 -3.42
CA LYS A 146 -1.63 7.63 -4.56
C LYS A 146 -3.08 7.15 -4.49
N THR A 147 -3.30 5.88 -4.18
CA THR A 147 -4.65 5.31 -3.99
C THR A 147 -5.38 6.01 -2.85
N GLN A 148 -4.74 6.18 -1.69
CA GLN A 148 -5.36 6.86 -0.54
C GLN A 148 -5.73 8.32 -0.85
N VAL A 149 -4.88 9.03 -1.57
CA VAL A 149 -5.18 10.41 -1.99
C VAL A 149 -6.37 10.43 -2.95
N GLN A 150 -6.46 9.46 -3.87
CA GLN A 150 -7.58 9.36 -4.80
C GLN A 150 -8.88 9.06 -4.06
N GLU A 151 -8.88 8.08 -3.14
CA GLU A 151 -10.05 7.74 -2.31
C GLU A 151 -10.54 8.96 -1.50
N ARG A 152 -9.63 9.72 -0.91
CA ARG A 152 -10.00 10.96 -0.17
C ARG A 152 -10.60 12.03 -1.08
N ARG A 153 -10.09 12.16 -2.31
CA ARG A 153 -10.66 13.09 -3.30
C ARG A 153 -12.05 12.65 -3.73
N ASP A 154 -12.26 11.35 -3.89
CA ASP A 154 -13.55 10.78 -4.30
C ASP A 154 -14.59 10.98 -3.19
N ALA A 155 -14.23 10.66 -1.95
CA ALA A 155 -15.06 10.94 -0.78
C ALA A 155 -15.41 12.43 -0.64
N ALA A 156 -14.45 13.34 -0.85
CA ALA A 156 -14.71 14.77 -0.81
C ALA A 156 -15.66 15.23 -1.94
N ARG A 157 -15.56 14.63 -3.14
CA ARG A 157 -16.49 14.90 -4.24
C ARG A 157 -17.90 14.40 -3.93
N ASP A 158 -18.01 13.21 -3.34
CA ASP A 158 -19.30 12.65 -2.92
C ASP A 158 -19.97 13.53 -1.85
N ILE A 159 -19.21 13.98 -0.84
CA ILE A 159 -19.74 14.90 0.18
C ILE A 159 -20.24 16.20 -0.46
N ARG A 160 -19.46 16.80 -1.38
CA ARG A 160 -19.88 18.02 -2.08
C ARG A 160 -21.17 17.79 -2.89
N ARG A 161 -21.25 16.67 -3.61
CA ARG A 161 -22.47 16.30 -4.34
C ARG A 161 -23.68 16.22 -3.40
N THR A 162 -23.54 15.52 -2.28
CA THR A 162 -24.64 15.39 -1.31
C THR A 162 -25.05 16.73 -0.69
N ILE A 163 -24.10 17.64 -0.45
CA ILE A 163 -24.41 19.00 0.02
C ILE A 163 -25.19 19.77 -1.03
N ASP A 164 -24.77 19.73 -2.30
CA ASP A 164 -25.45 20.43 -3.39
C ASP A 164 -26.86 19.87 -3.62
N GLU A 165 -27.03 18.55 -3.58
CA GLU A 165 -28.33 17.88 -3.65
C GLU A 165 -29.24 18.31 -2.49
N SER A 166 -28.72 18.32 -1.26
CA SER A 166 -29.46 18.74 -0.06
C SER A 166 -29.85 20.22 -0.13
N ARG A 167 -28.95 21.09 -0.59
CA ARG A 167 -29.22 22.51 -0.77
C ARG A 167 -30.35 22.74 -1.79
N GLN A 168 -30.28 22.07 -2.94
CA GLN A 168 -31.35 22.16 -3.95
C GLN A 168 -32.68 21.61 -3.44
N ALA A 169 -32.68 20.58 -2.59
CA ALA A 169 -33.88 20.06 -1.96
C ALA A 169 -34.50 21.09 -1.00
N VAL A 170 -33.68 21.74 -0.17
CA VAL A 170 -34.13 22.81 0.75
C VAL A 170 -34.66 24.02 -0.04
N GLU A 171 -33.96 24.45 -1.10
CA GLU A 171 -34.42 25.56 -1.95
C GLU A 171 -35.76 25.25 -2.62
N ARG A 172 -36.00 24.01 -3.07
CA ARG A 172 -37.30 23.58 -3.61
C ARG A 172 -38.42 23.67 -2.57
N VAL A 173 -38.20 23.09 -1.39
CA VAL A 173 -39.20 23.11 -0.30
C VAL A 173 -39.49 24.55 0.13
N HIS A 174 -38.46 25.40 0.21
CA HIS A 174 -38.66 26.83 0.51
C HIS A 174 -39.46 27.55 -0.56
N GLY A 175 -39.21 27.28 -1.85
CA GLY A 175 -40.00 27.82 -2.96
C GLY A 175 -41.47 27.40 -2.92
N GLU A 176 -41.75 26.12 -2.68
CA GLU A 176 -43.11 25.59 -2.54
C GLU A 176 -43.86 26.22 -1.34
N LEU A 177 -43.16 26.45 -0.23
CA LEU A 177 -43.71 27.15 0.95
C LEU A 177 -44.03 28.62 0.66
N HIS A 178 -43.20 29.33 -0.11
CA HIS A 178 -43.44 30.74 -0.45
C HIS A 178 -44.62 30.90 -1.43
N GLU A 179 -44.74 30.01 -2.42
CA GLU A 179 -45.84 30.00 -3.39
C GLU A 179 -47.19 29.69 -2.72
N SER A 180 -47.21 28.80 -1.72
CA SER A 180 -48.41 28.50 -0.92
C SER A 180 -48.81 29.60 0.07
N THR A 181 -47.89 30.45 0.51
CA THR A 181 -48.22 31.64 1.32
C THR A 181 -48.73 32.83 0.50
N ASP A 182 -48.29 32.98 -0.76
CA ASP A 182 -48.79 34.05 -1.64
C ASP A 182 -50.24 33.77 -2.11
N ASP A 183 -50.62 32.51 -2.32
CA ASP A 183 -52.02 32.11 -2.59
C ASP A 183 -52.95 32.29 -1.36
N ALA A 184 -52.40 32.21 -0.14
CA ALA A 184 -53.14 32.50 1.10
C ALA A 184 -53.23 34.01 1.38
N ALA A 185 -52.22 34.80 1.02
CA ALA A 185 -52.21 36.25 1.16
C ALA A 185 -53.09 36.96 0.10
N ALA A 186 -53.30 36.35 -1.07
CA ALA A 186 -54.23 36.86 -2.09
C ALA A 186 -55.71 36.76 -1.66
N ALA A 187 -56.03 36.03 -0.59
CA ALA A 187 -57.39 35.86 -0.07
C ALA A 187 -57.77 36.81 1.08
N ASP A 188 -56.84 37.57 1.66
CA ASP A 188 -57.16 38.51 2.75
C ASP A 188 -56.33 39.81 2.66
N GLY A 189 -56.92 40.87 2.08
CA GLY A 189 -56.55 42.25 2.37
C GLY A 189 -56.08 43.15 1.22
N ALA A 190 -57.03 43.90 0.62
CA ALA A 190 -56.78 45.22 0.04
C ALA A 190 -56.99 46.26 1.16
N SER A 191 -56.05 47.12 1.63
CA SER A 191 -55.32 48.27 1.05
C SER A 191 -54.91 49.21 2.25
N PRO A 192 -54.28 50.40 2.09
CA PRO A 192 -52.85 50.70 1.93
C PRO A 192 -52.30 51.70 3.01
N VAL A 193 -51.09 52.26 2.77
CA VAL A 193 -50.44 53.44 3.42
C VAL A 193 -49.63 53.10 4.70
N GLY A 194 -48.35 53.48 4.89
CA GLY A 194 -47.37 54.25 4.14
C GLY A 194 -46.17 54.61 5.06
N ALA A 195 -45.04 54.97 4.43
CA ALA A 195 -43.89 55.74 4.93
C ALA A 195 -42.90 55.12 5.96
N ASP A 196 -41.68 54.92 5.44
CA ASP A 196 -40.36 55.28 5.97
C ASP A 196 -39.93 54.83 7.38
N ASP A 197 -38.92 53.96 7.44
CA ASP A 197 -37.74 54.26 8.26
C ASP A 197 -36.47 53.59 7.70
N ASP A 198 -35.48 54.43 7.44
CA ASP A 198 -34.11 54.14 7.02
C ASP A 198 -33.33 53.45 8.16
N VAL A 199 -32.81 52.23 7.94
CA VAL A 199 -31.66 51.73 8.72
C VAL A 199 -30.61 51.11 7.81
N LYS A 200 -29.64 51.97 7.50
CA LYS A 200 -28.31 51.73 6.96
C LYS A 200 -27.47 50.79 7.84
N MET A 201 -26.96 49.70 7.26
CA MET A 201 -25.77 48.96 7.72
C MET A 201 -25.00 48.51 6.47
N GLU A 202 -24.13 49.35 5.94
CA GLU A 202 -22.67 49.26 6.09
C GLU A 202 -22.04 48.07 5.35
N ASN A 203 -21.48 48.40 4.18
CA ASN A 203 -20.59 47.53 3.41
C ASN A 203 -19.27 47.32 4.18
N ALA A 204 -18.92 46.07 4.45
CA ALA A 204 -17.55 45.69 4.77
C ALA A 204 -16.88 45.24 3.47
N ASP A 205 -16.19 46.20 2.84
CA ASP A 205 -15.15 45.93 1.85
C ASP A 205 -13.97 45.22 2.55
N GLY A 206 -13.62 44.06 2.01
CA GLY A 206 -12.52 43.21 2.45
C GLY A 206 -11.70 42.80 1.23
N SER A 207 -11.07 43.79 0.62
CA SER A 207 -10.04 43.67 -0.41
C SER A 207 -8.97 42.63 -0.07
N GLY A 208 -8.68 41.74 -1.03
CA GLY A 208 -7.63 40.72 -0.96
C GLY A 208 -7.42 40.07 -2.32
N ALA A 209 -6.86 40.86 -3.24
CA ALA A 209 -6.62 40.54 -4.64
C ALA A 209 -5.50 39.51 -4.90
N THR A 210 -5.46 39.07 -6.17
CA THR A 210 -4.36 38.44 -6.96
C THR A 210 -4.32 36.91 -6.99
N GLY A 211 -4.28 36.21 -8.13
CA GLY A 211 -4.27 36.65 -9.52
C GLY A 211 -4.28 35.48 -10.53
N ASN A 212 -4.72 35.81 -11.74
CA ASN A 212 -4.47 35.20 -13.06
C ASN A 212 -4.69 33.70 -13.31
N ALA A 213 -5.80 33.42 -14.00
CA ALA A 213 -5.93 32.37 -15.00
C ALA A 213 -6.22 33.02 -16.36
N GLY A 214 -5.28 32.94 -17.29
CA GLY A 214 -5.51 32.80 -18.73
C GLY A 214 -4.87 31.46 -19.13
N ASP A 215 -5.32 30.70 -20.10
CA ASP A 215 -6.12 31.05 -21.26
C ASP A 215 -6.83 29.77 -21.75
N LEU A 216 -8.07 29.91 -22.22
CA LEU A 216 -8.80 28.85 -22.89
C LEU A 216 -8.31 28.77 -24.34
N ALA A 217 -7.96 27.58 -24.81
CA ALA A 217 -8.06 27.25 -26.23
C ALA A 217 -8.83 25.93 -26.39
N SER A 218 -10.01 26.10 -26.97
CA SER A 218 -11.04 25.12 -27.25
C SER A 218 -10.61 24.09 -28.31
N ALA A 219 -11.04 22.84 -28.15
CA ALA A 219 -11.26 21.93 -29.26
C ALA A 219 -12.43 20.98 -28.95
N THR A 220 -13.58 21.36 -29.48
CA THR A 220 -14.81 20.59 -29.61
C THR A 220 -14.56 19.29 -30.37
N ALA A 221 -14.88 18.13 -29.78
CA ALA A 221 -15.10 16.89 -30.54
C ALA A 221 -16.00 15.90 -29.77
N VAL A 222 -17.26 15.87 -30.17
CA VAL A 222 -18.15 14.71 -30.35
C VAL A 222 -18.25 13.67 -29.22
N ALA A 223 -19.44 13.62 -28.61
CA ALA A 223 -19.90 12.51 -27.78
C ALA A 223 -19.76 11.18 -28.53
N SER A 224 -18.97 10.27 -27.99
CA SER A 224 -18.97 8.85 -28.37
C SER A 224 -18.77 8.05 -27.09
N ALA A 225 -19.76 7.22 -26.77
CA ALA A 225 -19.70 6.28 -25.67
C ALA A 225 -18.44 5.42 -25.81
N VAL A 226 -17.54 5.51 -24.84
CA VAL A 226 -16.34 4.65 -24.78
C VAL A 226 -16.82 3.24 -24.43
N THR A 227 -17.13 2.47 -25.46
CA THR A 227 -17.35 1.04 -25.34
C THR A 227 -16.01 0.40 -24.98
N LEU A 228 -15.86 -0.04 -23.72
CA LEU A 228 -14.68 -0.76 -23.25
C LEU A 228 -14.45 -1.97 -24.16
N THR A 229 -13.18 -2.22 -24.50
CA THR A 229 -12.83 -3.40 -25.29
C THR A 229 -13.15 -4.68 -24.49
N PRO A 230 -13.51 -5.81 -25.15
CA PRO A 230 -13.89 -7.04 -24.45
C PRO A 230 -12.82 -7.55 -23.45
N ALA A 231 -11.54 -7.34 -23.78
CA ALA A 231 -10.42 -7.69 -22.90
C ALA A 231 -10.33 -6.82 -21.63
N GLN A 232 -10.77 -5.55 -21.70
CA GLN A 232 -10.80 -4.64 -20.55
C GLN A 232 -11.99 -4.95 -19.62
N GLN A 233 -13.12 -5.41 -20.17
CA GLN A 233 -14.24 -5.90 -19.38
C GLN A 233 -13.88 -7.17 -18.59
N GLU A 234 -13.24 -8.15 -19.24
CA GLU A 234 -12.82 -9.39 -18.58
C GLU A 234 -11.80 -9.14 -17.45
N GLN A 235 -10.86 -8.21 -17.65
CA GLN A 235 -9.92 -7.82 -16.59
C GLN A 235 -10.59 -7.08 -15.43
N ALA A 236 -11.60 -6.25 -15.71
CA ALA A 236 -12.36 -5.56 -14.67
C ALA A 236 -13.22 -6.54 -13.85
N GLU A 237 -13.79 -7.57 -14.47
CA GLU A 237 -14.53 -8.63 -13.80
C GLU A 237 -13.62 -9.49 -12.93
N LYS A 238 -12.47 -9.95 -13.46
CA LYS A 238 -11.48 -10.70 -12.67
C LYS A 238 -10.95 -9.90 -11.47
N ALA A 239 -10.77 -8.59 -11.62
CA ALA A 239 -10.36 -7.73 -10.52
C ALA A 239 -11.46 -7.57 -9.45
N ARG A 240 -12.74 -7.59 -9.83
CA ARG A 240 -13.87 -7.57 -8.89
C ARG A 240 -14.02 -8.89 -8.16
N GLU A 241 -13.90 -10.01 -8.85
CA GLU A 241 -13.94 -11.35 -8.26
C GLU A 241 -12.80 -11.55 -7.26
N ALA A 242 -11.59 -11.10 -7.59
CA ALA A 242 -10.44 -11.15 -6.68
C ALA A 242 -10.68 -10.34 -5.39
N ARG A 243 -11.32 -9.16 -5.50
CA ARG A 243 -11.68 -8.34 -4.33
C ARG A 243 -12.76 -9.01 -3.47
N GLN A 244 -13.78 -9.59 -4.08
CA GLN A 244 -14.82 -10.32 -3.36
C GLN A 244 -14.27 -11.56 -2.64
N MET A 245 -13.35 -12.29 -3.27
CA MET A 245 -12.68 -13.44 -2.64
C MET A 245 -11.83 -13.00 -1.45
N GLN A 246 -11.15 -11.84 -1.56
CA GLN A 246 -10.38 -11.27 -0.47
C GLN A 246 -11.28 -10.83 0.69
N GLU A 247 -12.40 -10.15 0.42
CA GLU A 247 -13.37 -9.74 1.44
C GLU A 247 -14.02 -10.93 2.14
N GLN A 248 -14.38 -11.98 1.40
CA GLN A 248 -14.91 -13.22 1.98
C GLN A 248 -13.88 -13.94 2.86
N PHE A 249 -12.61 -13.95 2.45
CA PHE A 249 -11.53 -14.52 3.24
C PHE A 249 -11.35 -13.76 4.57
N PHE A 250 -11.35 -12.42 4.55
CA PHE A 250 -11.23 -11.63 5.76
C PHE A 250 -12.45 -11.74 6.67
N ALA A 251 -13.66 -11.78 6.10
CA ALA A 251 -14.89 -12.00 6.88
C ALA A 251 -14.91 -13.39 7.55
N ALA A 252 -14.42 -14.44 6.87
CA ALA A 252 -14.31 -15.77 7.45
C ALA A 252 -13.25 -15.84 8.57
N LEU A 253 -12.16 -15.08 8.45
CA LEU A 253 -11.13 -14.96 9.47
C LEU A 253 -11.64 -14.24 10.73
N GLU A 254 -12.44 -13.19 10.54
CA GLU A 254 -13.09 -12.42 11.60
C GLU A 254 -14.15 -13.26 12.33
N ALA A 255 -14.91 -14.08 11.60
CA ALA A 255 -15.87 -15.02 12.17
C ALA A 255 -15.21 -16.20 12.92
N ALA A 256 -13.95 -16.54 12.63
CA ALA A 256 -13.19 -17.57 13.33
C ALA A 256 -12.45 -17.06 14.56
N MET A 257 -12.31 -15.74 14.72
CA MET A 257 -11.68 -15.09 15.88
C MET A 257 -12.68 -14.62 16.95
N ASN A 258 -13.99 -14.65 16.67
CA ASN A 258 -15.07 -14.45 17.63
C ASN A 258 -15.71 -15.78 18.05
#